data_AF-A0A534RGZ7-F1
#
_entry.id   AF-A0A534RGZ7-F1
#
_cell.length_a   1.000
_cell.length_b   1.000
_cell.length_c   1.000
_cell.angle_alpha   90.00
_cell.angle_beta   90.00
_cell.angle_gamma   90.00
#
_symmetry.space_group_name_H-M   'P 1'
#
loop_
_entity.id
_entity.type
_entity.pdbx_description
1 polymer ?
#
loop_
_entity_poly.entity_id
_entity_poly.type
_entity_poly.pdbx_seq_one_letter_code
_entity_poly.pdbx_strand_id
1 'polypeptide(L)'
;SLDYALNCQGCHRADGTSTPGSVPALAGSVGRFLRVPGGREFLVRVPGVAQAALDDTALADVLNWILERFDGDDLPRDFVPYAAAEVGRLRPQPLTNVQRVRRELIDTLERAK
;
A
#
# COMPACT_ATOMS: atom_id res chain seq x y z
N SER A 1 0.47 -4.82 -13.82
CA SER A 1 -0.06 -6.13 -13.42
C SER A 1 -1.51 -6.24 -13.85
N LEU A 2 -1.95 -7.41 -14.32
CA LEU A 2 -3.37 -7.66 -14.62
C LEU A 2 -4.23 -7.51 -13.35
N ASP A 3 -3.73 -8.02 -12.21
CA ASP A 3 -4.41 -7.90 -10.92
C ASP A 3 -4.59 -6.44 -10.50
N TYR A 4 -3.60 -5.58 -10.78
CA TYR A 4 -3.75 -4.14 -10.55
C TYR A 4 -4.89 -3.55 -11.38
N ALA A 5 -4.92 -3.86 -12.68
CA ALA A 5 -5.93 -3.33 -13.59
C ALA A 5 -7.35 -3.76 -13.18
N LEU A 6 -7.50 -5.00 -12.70
CA LEU A 6 -8.80 -5.57 -12.34
C LEU A 6 -9.26 -5.18 -10.92
N ASN A 7 -8.34 -5.08 -9.96
CA ASN A 7 -8.69 -4.96 -8.54
C ASN A 7 -8.39 -3.59 -7.91
N CYS A 8 -7.50 -2.79 -8.50
CA CYS A 8 -7.00 -1.56 -7.85
C CYS A 8 -7.20 -0.30 -8.70
N GLN A 9 -7.06 -0.43 -10.03
CA GLN A 9 -7.04 0.69 -10.98
C GLN A 9 -8.32 1.53 -10.94
N GLY A 10 -9.48 0.93 -10.65
CA GLY A 10 -10.75 1.66 -10.54
C GLY A 10 -10.70 2.82 -9.54
N CYS A 11 -9.91 2.68 -8.46
CA CYS A 11 -9.72 3.74 -7.46
C CYS A 11 -8.38 4.46 -7.60
N HIS A 12 -7.31 3.74 -7.96
CA HIS A 12 -5.93 4.24 -8.01
C HIS A 12 -5.49 4.76 -9.38
N ARG A 13 -6.34 4.66 -10.40
CA ARG A 13 -6.10 5.08 -11.79
C ARG A 13 -4.96 4.30 -12.47
N ALA A 14 -4.91 4.33 -13.80
CA ALA A 14 -3.91 3.55 -14.55
C ALA A 14 -2.48 4.09 -14.32
N ASP A 15 -2.36 5.39 -14.11
CA ASP A 15 -1.10 6.12 -13.91
C ASP A 15 -0.74 6.32 -12.43
N GLY A 16 -1.54 5.81 -11.50
CA GLY A 16 -1.29 5.95 -10.06
C GLY A 16 -1.52 7.37 -9.53
N THR A 17 -2.09 8.27 -10.34
CA THR A 17 -2.38 9.65 -9.91
C THR A 17 -3.51 9.69 -8.89
N SER A 18 -3.63 10.79 -8.15
CA SER A 18 -4.69 10.93 -7.16
C SER A 18 -6.07 10.90 -7.80
N THR A 19 -7.02 10.28 -7.12
CA THR A 19 -8.45 10.47 -7.37
C THR A 19 -8.97 11.56 -6.42
N PRO A 20 -9.32 12.76 -6.93
CA PRO A 20 -9.69 13.90 -6.10
C PRO A 20 -10.76 13.57 -5.06
N GLY A 21 -10.51 13.96 -3.81
CA GLY A 21 -11.44 13.74 -2.69
C GLY A 21 -11.54 12.31 -2.18
N SER A 22 -10.79 11.34 -2.74
CA SER A 22 -10.93 9.92 -2.39
C SER A 22 -9.58 9.24 -2.13
N VAL A 23 -8.73 9.11 -3.15
CA VAL A 23 -7.52 8.28 -3.10
C VAL A 23 -6.28 9.14 -3.36
N PRO A 24 -5.30 9.17 -2.42
CA PRO A 24 -4.03 9.87 -2.64
C PRO A 24 -3.27 9.28 -3.84
N ALA A 25 -2.38 10.07 -4.44
CA ALA A 25 -1.45 9.53 -5.44
C ALA A 25 -0.58 8.43 -4.82
N LEU A 26 -0.28 7.41 -5.63
CA LEU A 26 0.65 6.36 -5.26
C LEU A 26 2.09 6.87 -5.32
N ALA A 27 2.46 7.55 -6.42
CA ALA A 27 3.78 8.13 -6.60
C ALA A 27 4.12 9.21 -5.56
N GLY A 28 5.35 9.19 -5.05
CA GLY A 28 5.87 10.10 -4.03
C GLY A 28 5.29 9.88 -2.61
N SER A 29 4.69 8.72 -2.35
CA SER A 29 3.83 8.49 -1.19
C SER A 29 3.83 7.04 -0.72
N VAL A 30 3.45 6.06 -1.56
CA VAL A 30 3.20 4.69 -1.10
C VAL A 30 4.46 3.98 -0.60
N GLY A 31 5.61 4.20 -1.25
CA GLY A 31 6.91 3.66 -0.86
C GLY A 31 7.42 4.24 0.46
N ARG A 32 7.08 5.51 0.75
CA ARG A 32 7.49 6.19 1.98
C ARG A 32 6.95 5.52 3.24
N PHE A 33 5.75 4.92 3.20
CA PHE A 33 5.21 4.21 4.36
C PHE A 33 6.11 3.05 4.82
N LEU A 34 6.87 2.43 3.92
CA LEU A 34 7.77 1.32 4.27
C LEU A 34 8.96 1.77 5.13
N ARG A 35 9.16 3.08 5.32
CA ARG A 35 10.24 3.66 6.12
C ARG A 35 9.90 3.83 7.60
N VAL A 36 8.66 3.57 8.01
CA VAL A 36 8.21 3.75 9.40
C VAL A 36 7.54 2.51 9.96
N PRO A 37 7.66 2.25 11.28
CA PRO A 37 6.94 1.17 11.94
C PRO A 37 5.44 1.26 11.68
N GLY A 38 4.81 0.13 11.34
CA GLY A 38 3.38 0.05 11.05
C GLY A 38 2.98 0.42 9.62
N GLY A 39 3.88 0.99 8.82
CA GLY A 39 3.55 1.43 7.47
C GLY A 39 3.39 0.29 6.47
N ARG A 40 4.11 -0.83 6.67
CA ARG A 40 3.89 -2.05 5.89
C ARG A 40 2.51 -2.64 6.15
N GLU A 41 2.17 -2.78 7.43
CA GLU A 41 0.88 -3.29 7.88
C GLU A 41 -0.26 -2.42 7.40
N PHE A 42 -0.07 -1.10 7.37
CA PHE A 42 -1.05 -0.16 6.85
C PHE A 42 -1.47 -0.49 5.41
N LEU A 43 -0.52 -0.73 4.50
CA LEU A 43 -0.83 -0.99 3.09
C LEU A 43 -1.67 -2.27 2.93
N VAL A 44 -1.31 -3.35 3.63
CA VAL A 44 -2.05 -4.63 3.56
C VAL A 44 -3.45 -4.52 4.19
N ARG A 45 -3.60 -3.69 5.23
CA ARG A 45 -4.84 -3.60 6.02
C ARG A 45 -5.81 -2.53 5.55
N VAL A 46 -5.50 -1.76 4.50
CA VAL A 46 -6.50 -0.90 3.85
C VAL A 46 -7.68 -1.79 3.42
N PRO A 47 -8.95 -1.48 3.79
CA PRO A 47 -10.08 -2.38 3.57
C PRO A 47 -10.19 -2.90 2.13
N GLY A 48 -10.02 -2.04 1.13
CA GLY A 48 -10.05 -2.45 -0.28
C GLY A 48 -8.92 -3.41 -0.68
N VAL A 49 -7.76 -3.33 -0.02
CA VAL A 49 -6.63 -4.26 -0.23
C VAL A 49 -6.89 -5.57 0.51
N ALA A 50 -7.21 -5.50 1.80
CA ALA A 50 -7.45 -6.65 2.66
C ALA A 50 -8.58 -7.56 2.15
N GLN A 51 -9.61 -6.96 1.55
CA GLN A 51 -10.82 -7.62 1.05
C GLN A 51 -10.77 -7.89 -0.46
N ALA A 52 -9.65 -7.60 -1.15
CA ALA A 52 -9.52 -7.89 -2.56
C ALA A 52 -9.76 -9.38 -2.84
N ALA A 53 -10.41 -9.68 -3.98
CA ALA A 53 -10.70 -11.04 -4.43
C ALA A 53 -9.45 -11.74 -5.02
N LEU A 54 -8.34 -11.63 -4.31
CA LEU A 54 -7.03 -12.20 -4.59
C LEU A 54 -6.64 -13.11 -3.43
N ASP A 55 -5.94 -14.21 -3.73
CA ASP A 55 -5.25 -14.96 -2.70
C ASP A 55 -4.03 -14.17 -2.16
N ASP A 56 -3.40 -14.69 -1.11
CA ASP A 56 -2.32 -13.96 -0.42
C ASP A 56 -1.07 -13.78 -1.29
N THR A 57 -0.83 -14.70 -2.23
CA THR A 57 0.30 -14.63 -3.18
C THR A 57 0.05 -13.52 -4.20
N ALA A 58 -1.10 -13.54 -4.88
CA ALA A 58 -1.46 -12.53 -5.86
C ALA A 58 -1.59 -11.14 -5.23
N LEU A 59 -2.08 -11.06 -3.98
CA LEU A 59 -2.15 -9.81 -3.24
C LEU A 59 -0.75 -9.28 -2.86
N ALA A 60 0.19 -10.15 -2.49
CA ALA A 60 1.58 -9.76 -2.27
C ALA A 60 2.23 -9.25 -3.56
N ASP A 61 2.04 -9.97 -4.67
CA ASP A 61 2.60 -9.64 -5.98
C ASP A 61 2.10 -8.29 -6.50
N VAL A 62 0.79 -8.01 -6.36
CA VAL A 62 0.26 -6.71 -6.79
C VAL A 62 0.74 -5.56 -5.91
N LEU A 63 0.92 -5.77 -4.59
CA LEU A 63 1.49 -4.77 -3.69
C LEU A 63 2.94 -4.45 -4.04
N ASN A 64 3.76 -5.47 -4.29
CA ASN A 64 5.14 -5.32 -4.73
C ASN A 64 5.20 -4.59 -6.08
N TRP A 65 4.35 -4.98 -7.03
CA TRP A 65 4.27 -4.33 -8.33
C TRP A 65 3.86 -2.84 -8.21
N ILE A 66 2.90 -2.50 -7.34
CA ILE A 66 2.50 -1.10 -7.08
C ILE A 66 3.69 -0.28 -6.58
N LEU A 67 4.42 -0.81 -5.60
CA LEU A 67 5.57 -0.16 -5.00
C LEU A 67 6.67 0.12 -6.03
N GLU A 68 7.06 -0.89 -6.79
CA GLU A 68 8.09 -0.77 -7.82
C GLU A 68 7.65 0.14 -8.98
N ARG A 69 6.39 0.01 -9.43
CA ARG A 69 5.90 0.72 -10.61
C ARG A 69 5.71 2.21 -10.39
N PHE A 70 5.21 2.58 -9.21
CA PHE A 70 4.77 3.94 -8.93
C PHE A 70 5.70 4.70 -7.99
N ASP A 71 6.51 4.02 -7.18
CA ASP A 71 7.27 4.69 -6.12
C ASP A 71 8.60 4.02 -5.79
N GLY A 72 9.23 3.38 -6.79
CA GLY A 72 10.48 2.64 -6.64
C GLY A 72 11.62 3.47 -6.05
N ASP A 73 11.73 4.74 -6.45
CA ASP A 73 12.78 5.66 -5.95
C ASP A 73 12.62 5.98 -4.45
N ASP A 74 11.39 5.87 -3.93
CA ASP A 74 11.05 6.18 -2.54
C ASP A 74 11.05 4.94 -1.63
N LEU A 75 11.46 3.77 -2.14
CA LEU A 75 11.62 2.56 -1.32
C LEU A 75 12.83 2.63 -0.37
N PRO A 76 12.77 1.97 0.80
CA PRO A 76 13.94 1.78 1.67
C PRO A 76 15.08 1.06 0.92
N ARG A 77 16.34 1.33 1.27
CA ARG A 77 17.50 0.69 0.63
C ARG A 77 17.54 -0.82 0.87
N ASP A 78 17.02 -1.25 2.00
CA ASP A 78 16.85 -2.62 2.46
C ASP A 78 15.43 -3.14 2.20
N PHE A 79 14.78 -2.65 1.13
CA PHE A 79 13.44 -3.08 0.75
C PHE A 79 13.36 -4.61 0.63
N VAL A 80 12.46 -5.19 1.41
CA VAL A 80 12.06 -6.59 1.32
C VAL A 80 10.65 -6.64 0.71
N PRO A 81 10.45 -7.33 -0.42
CA PRO A 81 9.12 -7.54 -0.99
C PRO A 81 8.15 -8.18 0.02
N TYR A 82 6.88 -7.84 -0.07
CA TYR A 82 5.82 -8.53 0.68
C TYR A 82 5.83 -10.02 0.36
N ALA A 83 5.73 -10.83 1.40
CA ALA A 83 5.53 -12.27 1.28
C ALA A 83 4.05 -12.63 1.47
N ALA A 84 3.59 -13.68 0.80
CA ALA A 84 2.23 -14.19 0.96
C ALA A 84 1.87 -14.46 2.44
N ALA A 85 2.80 -15.03 3.23
CA ALA A 85 2.59 -15.29 4.65
C ALA A 85 2.41 -14.02 5.48
N GLU A 86 3.11 -12.93 5.13
CA GLU A 86 2.94 -11.62 5.77
C GLU A 86 1.54 -11.06 5.45
N VAL A 87 1.12 -11.15 4.19
CA VAL A 87 -0.19 -10.71 3.73
C VAL A 87 -1.31 -11.49 4.42
N GLY A 88 -1.25 -12.82 4.42
CA GLY A 88 -2.24 -13.70 5.02
C GLY A 88 -2.40 -13.49 6.53
N ARG A 89 -1.34 -13.10 7.23
CA ARG A 89 -1.39 -12.75 8.66
C ARG A 89 -2.09 -11.42 8.91
N LEU A 90 -1.92 -10.43 8.03
CA LEU A 90 -2.35 -9.05 8.24
C LEU A 90 -3.76 -8.78 7.68
N ARG A 91 -4.09 -9.32 6.50
CA ARG A 91 -5.35 -9.07 5.81
C ARG A 91 -6.64 -9.42 6.59
N PRO A 92 -6.66 -10.39 7.54
CA PRO A 92 -7.87 -10.66 8.32
C PRO A 92 -8.23 -9.54 9.32
N GLN A 93 -7.37 -8.52 9.47
CA GLN A 93 -7.55 -7.43 10.43
C GLN A 93 -7.63 -6.06 9.74
N PRO A 94 -8.62 -5.81 8.86
CA PRO A 94 -8.73 -4.56 8.12
C PRO A 94 -8.84 -3.34 9.06
N LEU A 95 -8.31 -2.21 8.61
CA LEU A 95 -8.39 -0.95 9.35
C LEU A 95 -9.83 -0.43 9.40
N THR A 96 -10.30 -0.08 10.60
CA THR A 96 -11.61 0.56 10.79
C THR A 96 -11.58 2.06 10.48
N ASN A 97 -10.41 2.71 10.58
CA ASN A 97 -10.23 4.12 10.25
C ASN A 97 -8.89 4.35 9.55
N VAL A 98 -8.90 4.17 8.23
CA VAL A 98 -7.73 4.33 7.35
C VAL A 98 -7.16 5.74 7.45
N GLN A 99 -8.02 6.76 7.49
CA GLN A 99 -7.60 8.15 7.45
C GLN A 99 -6.82 8.55 8.70
N ARG A 100 -7.24 8.08 9.88
CA ARG A 100 -6.51 8.31 11.13
C ARG A 100 -5.13 7.67 11.09
N VAL A 101 -5.05 6.37 10.79
CA VAL A 101 -3.77 5.64 10.76
C VAL A 101 -2.81 6.22 9.72
N ARG A 102 -3.34 6.61 8.54
CA ARG A 102 -2.55 7.28 7.52
C ARG A 102 -1.93 8.58 8.03
N ARG A 103 -2.70 9.42 8.74
CA ARG A 103 -2.18 10.67 9.32
C ARG A 103 -1.08 10.40 10.35
N GLU A 104 -1.30 9.46 11.27
CA GLU A 104 -0.32 9.10 12.29
C GLU A 104 1.02 8.63 11.69
N LEU A 105 0.95 7.85 10.59
CA LEU A 105 2.14 7.42 9.86
C LEU A 105 2.85 8.56 9.14
N ILE A 106 2.10 9.49 8.53
CA ILE A 106 2.66 10.69 7.91
C ILE A 106 3.35 11.56 8.96
N ASP A 107 2.71 11.81 10.10
CA ASP A 107 3.32 12.60 11.18
C ASP A 107 4.61 11.92 11.69
N THR A 108 4.65 10.59 11.71
CA THR A 108 5.86 9.83 12.06
C THR A 108 6.96 9.97 11.01
N LEU A 109 6.61 9.92 9.72
CA LEU A 109 7.53 10.16 8.62
C LEU A 109 8.14 11.56 8.66
N GLU A 110 7.35 12.57 9.06
CA GLU A 110 7.81 13.95 9.15
C GLU A 110 8.74 14.19 10.33
N ARG A 111 8.54 13.49 11.46
CA ARG A 111 9.43 13.55 12.63
C ARG A 111 10.74 12.80 12.46
N ALA A 112 10.81 11.84 11.54
CA ALA A 112 11.99 11.02 11.28
C ALA A 112 12.95 11.65 10.25
N LYS A 113 12.58 12.80 9.67
CA LYS A 113 13.46 13.62 8.83
C LYS A 113 14.44 14.42 9.68
#